data_AF-A0AAU6GQS3-F1
#
_entry.id   AF-A0AAU6GQS3-F1
#
_cell.length_a   1.000
_cell.length_b   1.000
_cell.length_c   1.000
_cell.angle_alpha   90.00
_cell.angle_beta   90.00
_cell.angle_gamma   90.00
#
_symmetry.space_group_name_H-M   'P 1'
#
loop_
_entity.id
_entity.type
_entity.pdbx_description
1 polymer ?
#
loop_
_entity_poly.entity_id
_entity_poly.type
_entity_poly.pdbx_seq_one_letter_code
_entity_poly.pdbx_strand_id
1 'polypeptide(L)'
;MCHRADPQQVLAKVLREVIAYRIALHVDHEVPAEVDDFRDVLDGAHWMGRPERADAFDFLLSSTRRTRLSELPVLAGGDAARDPDLVVEQLHRRGMEAVAVDVTTDEARDVGFHAVRVFVPQLVPLSFHQDGRYLGHPRLLDAPERLGYPECVGTDINPLPQPFA
;
A
#
# COMPACT_ATOMS: atom_id res chain seq x y z
N MET A 1 -6.99 9.22 -17.03
CA MET A 1 -5.55 9.45 -17.29
C MET A 1 -4.75 8.58 -16.31
N CYS A 2 -4.37 7.38 -16.74
CA CYS A 2 -3.51 6.47 -15.98
C CYS A 2 -2.08 6.97 -16.12
N HIS A 3 -1.49 7.37 -15.00
CA HIS A 3 -0.26 8.16 -14.89
C HIS A 3 0.78 7.44 -14.00
N ARG A 4 0.49 6.19 -13.62
CA ARG A 4 0.90 5.65 -12.31
C ARG A 4 2.28 5.02 -12.25
N ALA A 5 3.11 5.16 -13.28
CA ALA A 5 4.44 4.55 -13.29
C ALA A 5 5.57 5.47 -13.81
N ASP A 6 5.34 6.79 -13.72
CA ASP A 6 6.40 7.81 -13.76
C ASP A 6 6.79 8.19 -12.31
N PRO A 7 8.07 8.04 -11.90
CA PRO A 7 8.52 8.38 -10.56
C PRO A 7 8.15 9.79 -10.09
N GLN A 8 8.17 10.80 -10.97
CA GLN A 8 7.81 12.18 -10.60
C GLN A 8 6.33 12.31 -10.26
N GLN A 9 5.47 11.66 -11.04
CA GLN A 9 4.02 11.67 -10.83
C GLN A 9 3.62 10.85 -9.59
N VAL A 10 4.34 9.76 -9.32
CA VAL A 10 4.21 8.98 -8.08
C VAL A 10 4.56 9.85 -6.87
N LEU A 11 5.70 10.56 -6.89
CA LEU A 11 6.06 11.48 -5.80
C LEU A 11 5.00 12.56 -5.58
N ALA A 12 4.51 13.18 -6.66
CA ALA A 12 3.45 14.18 -6.57
C ALA A 12 2.14 13.62 -6.02
N LYS A 13 1.86 12.32 -6.21
CA LYS A 13 0.71 11.63 -5.58
C LYS A 13 0.96 11.40 -4.09
N VAL A 14 2.13 10.88 -3.72
CA VAL A 14 2.51 10.67 -2.31
C VAL A 14 2.40 11.96 -1.51
N LEU A 15 2.95 13.08 -2.02
CA LEU A 15 2.87 14.38 -1.35
C LEU A 15 1.42 14.87 -1.17
N ARG A 16 0.54 14.63 -2.14
CA ARG A 16 -0.89 14.97 -2.03
C ARG A 16 -1.61 14.11 -0.98
N GLU A 17 -1.28 12.83 -0.90
CA GLU A 17 -1.85 11.92 0.09
C GLU A 17 -1.41 12.29 1.51
N VAL A 18 -0.13 12.60 1.71
CA VAL A 18 0.41 13.08 2.99
C VAL A 18 -0.34 14.31 3.52
N ILE A 19 -0.73 15.23 2.64
CA ILE A 19 -1.53 16.40 3.04
C ILE A 19 -2.92 15.99 3.53
N ALA A 20 -3.61 15.10 2.80
CA ALA A 20 -4.91 14.60 3.21
C ALA A 20 -4.83 13.84 4.55
N TYR A 21 -3.77 13.07 4.76
CA TYR A 21 -3.55 12.33 6.01
C TYR A 21 -3.22 13.24 7.18
N ARG A 22 -2.47 14.32 6.94
CA ARG A 22 -2.24 15.32 7.98
C ARG A 22 -3.57 15.86 8.50
N ILE A 23 -4.54 16.14 7.61
CA ILE A 23 -5.87 16.58 8.03
C ILE A 23 -6.55 15.50 8.87
N ALA A 24 -6.55 14.24 8.40
CA ALA A 24 -7.16 13.12 9.12
C ALA A 24 -6.58 12.95 10.54
N LEU A 25 -5.26 13.09 10.72
CA LEU A 25 -4.59 12.99 12.02
C LEU A 25 -4.90 14.14 12.99
N HIS A 26 -5.46 15.25 12.50
CA HIS A 26 -5.88 16.38 13.34
C HIS A 26 -7.38 16.37 13.66
N VAL A 27 -8.13 15.40 13.14
CA VAL A 27 -9.52 15.18 13.54
C VAL A 27 -9.52 14.50 14.91
N ASP A 28 -10.40 14.94 15.82
CA ASP A 28 -10.55 14.25 17.10
C ASP A 28 -11.05 12.82 16.86
N HIS A 29 -10.25 11.85 17.30
CA HIS A 29 -10.52 10.43 17.15
C HIS A 29 -10.20 9.72 18.46
N GLU A 30 -11.17 8.98 19.00
CA GLU A 30 -10.98 8.18 20.20
C GLU A 30 -10.33 6.84 19.81
N VAL A 31 -9.08 6.64 20.22
CA VAL A 31 -8.33 5.42 19.93
C VAL A 31 -8.64 4.39 21.01
N PRO A 32 -9.04 3.15 20.66
CA PRO A 32 -9.18 2.06 21.62
C PRO A 32 -7.90 1.84 22.44
N ALA A 33 -8.05 1.42 23.71
CA ALA A 33 -6.90 1.18 24.59
C ALA A 33 -6.06 -0.02 24.11
N GLU A 34 -6.73 -1.08 23.69
CA GLU A 34 -6.12 -2.32 23.21
C GLU A 34 -6.07 -2.33 21.68
N VAL A 35 -4.94 -2.78 21.13
CA VAL A 35 -4.70 -2.77 19.68
C VAL A 35 -5.58 -3.80 18.96
N ASP A 36 -5.98 -4.87 19.64
CA ASP A 36 -6.87 -5.90 19.11
C ASP A 36 -8.29 -5.37 18.85
N ASP A 37 -8.66 -4.26 19.50
CA ASP A 37 -9.93 -3.58 19.30
C ASP A 37 -9.91 -2.60 18.13
N PHE A 38 -8.81 -2.50 17.37
CA PHE A 38 -8.74 -1.58 16.22
C PHE A 38 -9.66 -2.04 15.10
N ARG A 39 -10.58 -1.16 14.71
CA ARG A 39 -11.58 -1.41 13.66
C ARG A 39 -11.50 -0.41 12.51
N ASP A 40 -10.84 0.71 12.72
CA ASP A 40 -10.66 1.75 11.73
C ASP A 40 -9.18 1.94 11.39
N VAL A 41 -8.95 2.41 10.18
CA VAL A 41 -7.70 2.96 9.69
C VAL A 41 -7.13 4.04 10.64
N LEU A 42 -8.00 4.90 11.17
CA LEU A 42 -7.62 6.00 12.07
C LEU A 42 -7.11 5.51 13.43
N ASP A 43 -7.52 4.34 13.90
CA ASP A 43 -7.04 3.79 15.18
C ASP A 43 -5.51 3.60 15.14
N GLY A 44 -5.04 2.89 14.09
CA GLY A 44 -3.62 2.68 13.84
C GLY A 44 -2.87 3.99 13.57
N ALA A 45 -3.48 4.90 12.81
CA ALA A 45 -2.90 6.20 12.48
C ALA A 45 -2.65 7.07 13.71
N HIS A 46 -3.67 7.26 14.55
CA HIS A 46 -3.55 8.06 15.77
C HIS A 46 -2.71 7.36 16.84
N TRP A 47 -2.75 6.03 16.92
CA TRP A 47 -1.93 5.29 17.88
C TRP A 47 -0.45 5.38 17.53
N MET A 48 -0.08 5.11 16.27
CA MET A 48 1.30 5.16 15.78
C MET A 48 1.83 6.58 15.61
N GLY A 49 0.96 7.55 15.30
CA GLY A 49 1.32 8.94 15.09
C GLY A 49 1.71 9.73 16.36
N ARG A 50 1.67 9.08 17.54
CA ARG A 50 2.07 9.71 18.80
C ARG A 50 3.60 9.95 18.83
N PRO A 51 4.07 11.13 19.28
CA PRO A 51 5.50 11.44 19.30
C PRO A 51 6.37 10.40 20.02
N GLU A 52 5.84 9.78 21.09
CA GLU A 52 6.55 8.78 21.89
C GLU A 52 6.81 7.47 21.14
N ARG A 53 6.22 7.29 19.94
CA ARG A 53 6.42 6.12 19.07
C ARG A 53 7.29 6.40 17.86
N ALA A 54 7.96 7.55 17.79
CA ALA A 54 8.81 7.92 16.66
C ALA A 54 9.83 6.82 16.30
N ASP A 55 10.44 6.18 17.30
CA ASP A 55 11.44 5.11 17.14
C ASP A 55 10.88 3.88 16.38
N ALA A 56 9.55 3.66 16.40
CA ALA A 56 8.92 2.59 15.63
C ALA A 56 9.07 2.76 14.10
N PHE A 57 9.44 3.97 13.65
CA PHE A 57 9.66 4.30 12.24
C PHE A 57 11.15 4.33 11.87
N ASP A 58 12.05 3.89 12.74
CA ASP A 58 13.50 3.88 12.47
C ASP A 58 13.85 3.08 11.21
N PHE A 59 13.09 2.03 10.90
CA PHE A 59 13.27 1.27 9.65
C PHE A 59 13.10 2.13 8.38
N LEU A 60 12.32 3.22 8.45
CA LEU A 60 12.17 4.21 7.38
C LEU A 60 13.20 5.33 7.52
N LEU A 61 13.30 5.91 8.72
CA LEU A 61 14.03 7.16 8.96
C LEU A 61 15.55 6.97 9.02
N SER A 62 16.02 5.79 9.46
CA SER A 62 17.44 5.46 9.62
C SER A 62 18.03 4.71 8.43
N SER A 63 17.27 4.54 7.33
CA SER A 63 17.75 3.87 6.12
C SER A 63 18.88 4.67 5.44
N THR A 64 19.99 3.99 5.14
CA THR A 64 21.12 4.54 4.38
C THR A 64 20.96 4.38 2.86
N ARG A 65 19.98 3.57 2.41
CA ARG A 65 19.70 3.33 0.99
C ARG A 65 19.02 4.55 0.38
N ARG A 66 19.69 5.20 -0.57
CA ARG A 66 19.17 6.37 -1.29
C ARG A 66 19.39 6.20 -2.79
N THR A 67 18.39 6.61 -3.57
CA THR A 67 18.42 6.64 -5.04
C THR A 67 17.88 7.97 -5.51
N ARG A 68 18.44 8.54 -6.58
CA ARG A 68 17.88 9.75 -7.16
C ARG A 68 16.60 9.40 -7.92
N LEU A 69 15.60 10.27 -7.84
CA LEU A 69 14.34 10.09 -8.56
C LEU A 69 14.57 9.93 -10.09
N SER A 70 15.56 10.64 -10.63
CA SER A 70 15.97 10.57 -12.03
C SER A 70 16.62 9.25 -12.45
N GLU A 71 17.05 8.43 -11.49
CA GLU A 71 17.66 7.11 -11.74
C GLU A 71 16.62 5.99 -11.70
N LEU A 72 15.38 6.28 -11.26
CA LEU A 72 14.30 5.31 -11.27
C LEU A 72 13.73 5.13 -12.69
N PRO A 73 13.42 3.89 -13.09
CA PRO A 73 12.85 3.64 -14.40
C PRO A 73 11.44 4.23 -14.51
N VAL A 74 11.16 4.85 -15.65
CA VAL A 74 9.79 5.15 -16.05
C VAL A 74 9.21 3.87 -16.63
N LEU A 75 8.19 3.31 -15.97
CA LEU A 75 7.52 2.09 -16.40
C LEU A 75 6.23 2.38 -17.17
N ALA A 76 5.81 3.65 -17.25
CA ALA A 76 4.68 4.06 -18.07
C ALA A 76 5.06 3.99 -19.55
N GLY A 77 4.20 3.36 -20.36
CA GLY A 77 4.39 3.20 -21.81
C GLY A 77 4.05 4.45 -22.62
N GLY A 78 3.63 5.55 -21.96
CA GLY A 78 3.22 6.80 -22.60
C GLY A 78 1.79 6.79 -23.14
N ASP A 79 1.13 5.63 -23.14
CA ASP A 79 -0.28 5.46 -23.45
C ASP A 79 -1.02 4.93 -22.23
N ALA A 80 -1.74 5.85 -21.56
CA ALA A 80 -2.51 5.56 -20.37
C ALA A 80 -3.54 4.42 -20.55
N ALA A 81 -4.00 4.16 -21.78
CA ALA A 81 -4.95 3.08 -22.05
C ALA A 81 -4.27 1.69 -22.04
N ARG A 82 -2.96 1.63 -22.31
CA ARG A 82 -2.16 0.40 -22.41
C ARG A 82 -1.26 0.15 -21.20
N ASP A 83 -1.04 1.17 -20.37
CA ASP A 83 -0.29 1.02 -19.12
C ASP A 83 -0.80 -0.11 -18.20
N PRO A 84 -2.12 -0.38 -18.08
CA PRO A 84 -2.61 -1.53 -17.32
C PRO A 84 -2.11 -2.87 -17.87
N ASP A 85 -1.96 -3.01 -19.20
CA ASP A 85 -1.48 -4.25 -19.83
C ASP A 85 -0.04 -4.56 -19.41
N LEU A 86 0.81 -3.54 -19.25
CA LEU A 86 2.17 -3.70 -18.75
C LEU A 86 2.17 -4.28 -17.33
N VAL A 87 1.27 -3.83 -16.47
CA VAL A 87 1.13 -4.33 -15.10
C VAL A 87 0.62 -5.77 -15.11
N VAL A 88 -0.39 -6.07 -15.91
CA VAL A 88 -0.93 -7.43 -16.06
C VAL A 88 0.15 -8.39 -16.57
N GLU A 89 0.94 -7.99 -17.56
CA GLU A 89 2.07 -8.77 -18.05
C GLU A 89 3.14 -8.97 -16.95
N GLN A 90 3.45 -7.94 -16.17
CA GLN A 90 4.37 -8.07 -15.03
C GLN A 90 3.89 -9.08 -13.99
N LEU A 91 2.59 -9.10 -13.69
CA LEU A 91 1.98 -10.05 -12.76
C LEU A 91 2.03 -11.47 -13.35
N HIS A 92 1.63 -11.63 -14.61
CA HIS A 92 1.61 -12.91 -15.30
C HIS A 92 3.01 -13.56 -15.36
N ARG A 93 4.05 -12.78 -15.72
CA ARG A 93 5.45 -13.25 -15.73
C ARG A 93 5.96 -13.71 -14.36
N ARG A 94 5.30 -13.31 -13.27
CA ARG A 94 5.61 -13.71 -11.89
C ARG A 94 4.67 -14.80 -11.38
N GLY A 95 3.88 -15.42 -12.25
CA GLY A 95 2.92 -16.47 -11.87
C GLY A 95 1.73 -15.93 -11.05
N MET A 96 1.39 -14.65 -11.22
CA MET A 96 0.29 -14.00 -10.49
C MET A 96 -0.89 -13.76 -11.42
N GLU A 97 -2.09 -14.01 -10.93
CA GLU A 97 -3.33 -13.90 -11.69
C GLU A 97 -4.07 -12.63 -11.27
N ALA A 98 -4.35 -11.76 -12.23
CA ALA A 98 -5.18 -10.58 -12.02
C ALA A 98 -6.61 -10.85 -12.49
N VAL A 99 -7.56 -10.76 -11.58
CA VAL A 99 -8.99 -10.90 -11.85
C VAL A 99 -9.66 -9.54 -11.70
N ALA A 100 -10.25 -9.03 -12.78
CA ALA A 100 -11.00 -7.78 -12.77
C ALA A 100 -12.50 -8.05 -12.89
N VAL A 101 -13.29 -7.39 -12.04
CA VAL A 101 -14.75 -7.48 -12.02
C VAL A 101 -15.32 -6.09 -12.28
N ASP A 102 -16.14 -5.95 -13.32
CA ASP A 102 -16.94 -4.75 -13.54
C ASP A 102 -18.03 -4.68 -12.46
N VAL A 103 -17.94 -3.64 -11.64
CA VAL A 103 -18.90 -3.35 -10.56
C VAL A 103 -19.61 -2.01 -10.82
N THR A 104 -19.65 -1.58 -12.08
CA THR A 104 -20.33 -0.36 -12.53
C THR A 104 -21.83 -0.50 -12.32
N THR A 105 -22.41 0.37 -11.50
CA THR A 105 -23.86 0.46 -11.30
C THR A 105 -24.53 1.15 -12.50
N ASP A 106 -25.84 0.98 -12.63
CA ASP A 106 -26.61 1.62 -13.71
C ASP A 106 -26.50 3.15 -13.64
N GLU A 107 -26.57 3.74 -12.44
CA GLU A 107 -26.44 5.19 -12.25
C GLU A 107 -25.05 5.71 -12.65
N ALA A 108 -24.00 4.94 -12.35
CA ALA A 108 -22.64 5.28 -12.78
C ALA A 108 -22.53 5.22 -14.31
N ARG A 109 -23.14 4.21 -14.95
CA ARG A 109 -23.15 4.06 -16.40
C ARG A 109 -23.89 5.21 -17.09
N ASP A 110 -25.01 5.65 -16.52
CA ASP A 110 -25.82 6.76 -17.04
C ASP A 110 -25.05 8.08 -17.12
N VAL A 111 -24.07 8.29 -16.23
CA VAL A 111 -23.19 9.46 -16.24
C VAL A 111 -21.82 9.21 -16.88
N GLY A 112 -21.63 8.05 -17.53
CA GLY A 112 -20.40 7.69 -18.22
C GLY A 112 -19.23 7.31 -17.30
N PHE A 113 -19.50 6.92 -16.05
CA PHE A 113 -18.51 6.39 -15.12
C PHE A 113 -18.41 4.87 -15.17
N HIS A 114 -17.23 4.38 -14.79
CA HIS A 114 -16.92 2.96 -14.68
C HIS A 114 -16.27 2.67 -13.33
N ALA A 115 -16.67 1.57 -12.71
CA ALA A 115 -16.09 1.06 -11.48
C ALA A 115 -15.63 -0.39 -11.67
N VAL A 116 -14.37 -0.66 -11.37
CA VAL A 116 -13.78 -2.00 -11.51
C VAL A 116 -13.13 -2.39 -10.18
N ARG A 117 -13.36 -3.62 -9.76
CA ARG A 117 -12.66 -4.23 -8.62
C ARG A 117 -11.65 -5.24 -9.14
N VAL A 118 -10.39 -5.10 -8.74
CA VAL A 118 -9.30 -5.98 -9.17
C VAL A 118 -8.75 -6.76 -7.98
N PHE A 119 -8.55 -8.06 -8.18
CA PHE A 119 -7.98 -8.98 -7.20
C PHE A 119 -6.75 -9.66 -7.77
N VAL A 120 -5.71 -9.80 -6.94
CA VAL A 120 -4.52 -10.60 -7.24
C VAL A 120 -4.21 -11.45 -6.02
N PRO A 121 -4.67 -12.72 -5.96
CA PRO A 121 -4.59 -13.55 -4.75
C PRO A 121 -3.17 -13.75 -4.21
N GLN A 122 -2.15 -13.61 -5.06
CA GLN A 122 -0.75 -13.76 -4.70
C GLN A 122 -0.12 -12.48 -4.11
N LEU A 123 -0.86 -11.36 -4.06
CA LEU A 123 -0.44 -10.15 -3.34
C LEU A 123 -0.93 -10.21 -1.89
N VAL A 124 -0.11 -9.71 -0.96
CA VAL A 124 -0.46 -9.65 0.46
C VAL A 124 -1.48 -8.54 0.68
N PRO A 125 -2.69 -8.83 1.19
CA PRO A 125 -3.66 -7.79 1.51
C PRO A 125 -3.20 -6.96 2.72
N LEU A 126 -3.56 -5.67 2.73
CA LEU A 126 -3.38 -4.80 3.90
C LEU A 126 -4.58 -4.98 4.85
N SER A 127 -4.31 -5.22 6.14
CA SER A 127 -5.32 -5.27 7.20
C SER A 127 -5.02 -4.22 8.27
N PHE A 128 -6.04 -3.48 8.68
CA PHE A 128 -5.98 -2.56 9.83
C PHE A 128 -6.39 -3.24 11.14
N HIS A 129 -6.97 -4.44 11.07
CA HIS A 129 -7.28 -5.26 12.24
C HIS A 129 -6.08 -6.14 12.59
N GLN A 130 -5.73 -6.21 13.87
CA GLN A 130 -4.65 -7.07 14.35
C GLN A 130 -4.92 -8.55 14.12
N ASP A 131 -6.13 -9.01 14.44
CA ASP A 131 -6.51 -10.41 14.25
C ASP A 131 -6.72 -10.78 12.78
N GLY A 132 -6.83 -9.79 11.90
CA GLY A 132 -7.03 -9.97 10.46
C GLY A 132 -5.74 -10.04 9.64
N ARG A 133 -4.58 -10.21 10.28
CA ARG A 133 -3.28 -10.16 9.61
C ARG A 133 -2.97 -11.44 8.83
N TYR A 134 -2.49 -11.26 7.61
CA TYR A 134 -2.12 -12.35 6.70
C TYR A 134 -0.69 -12.87 6.96
N LEU A 135 -0.38 -13.23 8.21
CA LEU A 135 0.98 -13.59 8.65
C LEU A 135 1.53 -14.86 7.98
N GLY A 136 0.66 -15.78 7.57
CA GLY A 136 1.03 -17.01 6.86
C GLY A 136 1.12 -16.88 5.34
N HIS A 137 1.00 -15.67 4.78
CA HIS A 137 1.00 -15.50 3.33
C HIS A 137 2.41 -15.72 2.75
N PRO A 138 2.61 -16.63 1.77
CA PRO A 138 3.95 -16.99 1.28
C PRO A 138 4.80 -15.79 0.85
N ARG A 139 4.19 -14.86 0.10
CA ARG A 139 4.86 -13.63 -0.33
C ARG A 139 5.40 -12.77 0.83
N LEU A 140 4.80 -12.80 2.02
CA LEU A 140 5.30 -12.05 3.17
C LEU A 140 6.67 -12.58 3.62
N LEU A 141 6.89 -13.89 3.50
CA LEU A 141 8.12 -14.57 3.89
C LEU A 141 9.15 -14.59 2.76
N ASP A 142 8.72 -14.81 1.51
CA ASP A 142 9.63 -14.99 0.36
C ASP A 142 10.08 -13.66 -0.29
N ALA A 143 9.31 -12.58 -0.12
CA ALA A 143 9.61 -11.31 -0.79
C ALA A 143 10.88 -10.61 -0.28
N PRO A 144 11.19 -10.57 1.04
CA PRO A 144 12.41 -9.95 1.56
C PRO A 144 13.68 -10.46 0.87
N GLU A 145 13.87 -11.78 0.80
CA GLU A 145 15.05 -12.39 0.16
C GLU A 145 15.18 -11.98 -1.31
N ARG A 146 14.06 -12.06 -2.07
CA ARG A 146 14.02 -11.65 -3.48
C ARG A 146 14.32 -10.16 -3.71
N LEU A 147 14.13 -9.34 -2.68
CA LEU A 147 14.42 -7.90 -2.69
C LEU A 147 15.81 -7.57 -2.12
N GLY A 148 16.59 -8.58 -1.76
CA GLY A 148 17.93 -8.44 -1.18
C GLY A 148 17.93 -8.01 0.28
N TYR A 149 16.83 -8.24 1.00
CA TYR A 149 16.78 -8.12 2.46
C TYR A 149 17.06 -9.48 3.12
N PRO A 150 17.46 -9.50 4.40
CA PRO A 150 17.58 -10.73 5.16
C PRO A 150 16.29 -11.57 5.10
N GLU A 151 16.44 -12.89 5.20
CA GLU A 151 15.33 -13.81 5.35
C GLU A 151 14.46 -13.39 6.55
N CYS A 152 13.15 -13.37 6.36
CA CYS A 152 12.20 -13.06 7.43
C CYS A 152 11.71 -14.38 8.03
N VAL A 153 12.07 -14.66 9.28
CA VAL A 153 11.48 -15.76 10.03
C VAL A 153 10.20 -15.26 10.66
N GLY A 154 9.16 -16.09 10.80
CA GLY A 154 7.80 -15.65 11.18
C GLY A 154 7.68 -14.79 12.45
N THR A 155 8.68 -14.80 13.35
CA THR A 155 8.76 -13.93 14.54
C THR A 155 9.28 -12.52 14.27
N ASP A 156 9.88 -12.28 13.10
CA ASP A 156 10.49 -11.00 12.72
C ASP A 156 9.48 -10.01 12.12
N ILE A 157 8.22 -10.44 11.96
CA ILE A 157 7.17 -9.60 11.42
C ILE A 157 6.78 -8.54 12.45
N ASN A 158 6.81 -7.27 12.05
CA ASN A 158 6.48 -6.13 12.90
C ASN A 158 5.15 -6.36 13.67
N PRO A 159 5.14 -6.41 15.01
CA PRO A 159 3.93 -6.67 15.79
C PRO A 159 3.02 -5.43 15.88
N LEU A 160 3.53 -4.25 15.56
CA LEU A 160 2.81 -2.99 15.72
C LEU A 160 1.63 -2.89 14.74
N PRO A 161 0.57 -2.15 15.10
CA PRO A 161 -0.53 -1.83 14.18
C PRO A 161 -0.02 -1.11 12.94
N GLN A 162 -0.77 -1.28 11.85
CA GLN A 162 -0.52 -0.53 10.64
C GLN A 162 -0.61 0.96 10.98
N PRO A 163 0.48 1.73 10.78
CA PRO A 163 0.53 3.14 11.17
C PRO A 163 -0.32 4.05 10.29
N PHE A 164 -1.04 3.46 9.32
CA PHE A 164 -1.55 4.11 8.13
C PHE A 164 -0.40 4.58 7.21
N ALA A 165 -0.53 4.32 5.90
CA ALA A 165 0.57 4.42 4.93
C ALA A 165 0.56 5.76 4.19
#